data_AF-W6L7D6-F1
#
_entry.id   AF-W6L7D6-F1
#
_cell.length_a   1.000
_cell.length_b   1.000
_cell.length_c   1.000
_cell.angle_alpha   90.00
_cell.angle_beta   90.00
_cell.angle_gamma   90.00
#
_symmetry.space_group_name_H-M   'P 1'
#
loop_
_entity.id
_entity.type
_entity.pdbx_description
1 polymer ?
#
loop_
_entity_poly.entity_id
_entity_poly.type
_entity_poly.pdbx_seq_one_letter_code
_entity_poly.pdbx_strand_id
1 'polypeptide(L)'
;MSKLLSSLTKPITVPVAMCARNVAKMDEALKRHITAYEATGRDVCEGVWREYISWQIRLLPYRFNKLKAECRGLVSGDYPLSGVGFKDFVSLARFATNCLVIFIVSVMVARYSIFPLLEPDSPFVEEVLNSWQINLINKFSDEPRNSLKLLLKNTS
;
A
#
# COMPACT_ATOMS: atom_id res chain seq x y z
N MET A 1 9.00 -15.81 -43.57
CA MET A 1 8.94 -15.06 -42.30
C MET A 1 9.24 -16.00 -41.15
N SER A 2 10.28 -15.71 -40.37
CA SER A 2 11.06 -16.69 -39.62
C SER A 2 10.37 -17.19 -38.34
N LYS A 3 10.55 -18.49 -38.02
CA LYS A 3 10.13 -19.15 -36.76
C LYS A 3 10.65 -18.46 -35.48
N LEU A 4 11.64 -17.57 -35.64
CA LEU A 4 12.24 -16.76 -34.58
C LEU A 4 11.30 -15.64 -34.10
N LEU A 5 10.63 -14.95 -35.03
CA LEU A 5 9.63 -13.91 -34.71
C LEU A 5 8.40 -14.50 -34.02
N SER A 6 7.98 -15.71 -34.40
CA SER A 6 6.87 -16.40 -33.72
C SER A 6 7.25 -16.94 -32.34
N SER A 7 8.55 -17.17 -32.06
CA SER A 7 9.02 -17.59 -30.73
C SER A 7 9.14 -16.42 -29.76
N LEU A 8 9.55 -15.25 -30.23
CA LEU A 8 9.69 -14.03 -29.43
C LEU A 8 8.35 -13.39 -29.04
N THR A 9 7.29 -13.65 -29.83
CA THR A 9 5.94 -13.12 -29.56
C THR A 9 5.10 -14.00 -28.63
N LYS A 10 5.39 -15.30 -28.52
CA LYS A 10 4.72 -16.24 -27.59
C LYS A 10 4.66 -15.78 -26.13
N PRO A 11 5.74 -15.27 -25.49
CA PRO A 11 5.67 -14.84 -24.09
C PRO A 11 4.77 -13.62 -23.88
N ILE A 12 4.45 -12.87 -24.94
CA ILE A 12 3.57 -11.70 -24.89
C ILE A 12 2.12 -12.10 -25.21
N THR A 13 1.92 -12.99 -26.18
CA THR A 13 0.58 -13.38 -26.63
C THR A 13 -0.12 -14.35 -25.68
N VAL A 14 0.62 -15.16 -24.92
CA VAL A 14 0.05 -16.12 -23.96
C VAL A 14 -0.63 -15.42 -22.78
N PRO A 15 0.00 -14.44 -22.09
CA PRO A 15 -0.67 -13.65 -21.05
C PRO A 15 -1.89 -12.88 -21.57
N VAL A 16 -1.79 -12.27 -22.75
CA VAL A 16 -2.89 -11.51 -23.37
C VAL A 16 -4.08 -12.42 -23.66
N ALA A 17 -3.84 -13.62 -24.21
CA ALA A 17 -4.90 -14.59 -24.45
C ALA A 17 -5.53 -15.13 -23.16
N MET A 18 -4.74 -15.29 -22.08
CA MET A 18 -5.25 -15.65 -20.75
C MET A 18 -6.12 -14.56 -20.15
N CYS A 19 -5.70 -13.29 -20.23
CA CYS A 19 -6.50 -12.15 -19.81
C CYS A 19 -7.81 -12.05 -20.59
N ALA A 20 -7.78 -12.20 -21.92
CA ALA A 20 -8.98 -12.18 -22.75
C ALA A 20 -9.99 -13.28 -22.37
N ARG A 21 -9.49 -14.49 -22.04
CA ARG A 21 -10.33 -15.59 -21.55
C ARG A 21 -10.94 -15.31 -20.18
N ASN A 22 -10.23 -14.60 -19.31
CA ASN A 22 -10.75 -14.22 -18.00
C ASN A 22 -11.78 -13.09 -18.12
N VAL A 23 -11.57 -12.11 -19.01
CA VAL A 23 -12.55 -11.06 -19.32
C VAL A 23 -13.82 -11.64 -19.94
N ALA A 24 -13.71 -12.68 -20.75
CA ALA A 24 -14.88 -13.37 -21.32
C ALA A 24 -15.76 -14.06 -20.26
N LYS A 25 -15.20 -14.36 -19.08
CA LYS A 25 -15.91 -14.97 -17.93
C LYS A 25 -16.41 -13.91 -16.92
N MET A 26 -16.10 -12.64 -17.14
CA MET A 26 -16.55 -11.55 -16.27
C MET A 26 -18.01 -11.20 -16.53
N ASP A 27 -18.58 -10.51 -15.55
CA ASP A 27 -19.93 -9.98 -15.62
C ASP A 27 -20.12 -9.06 -16.85
N GLU A 28 -21.30 -9.12 -17.45
CA GLU A 28 -21.55 -8.51 -18.77
C GLU A 28 -21.37 -6.98 -18.76
N ALA A 29 -21.68 -6.34 -17.63
CA ALA A 29 -21.45 -4.90 -17.44
C ALA A 29 -19.96 -4.53 -17.40
N LEU A 30 -19.14 -5.32 -16.70
CA LEU A 30 -17.70 -5.09 -16.60
C LEU A 30 -17.01 -5.37 -17.94
N LYS A 31 -17.46 -6.40 -18.64
CA LYS A 31 -16.99 -6.74 -19.99
C LYS A 31 -17.22 -5.61 -20.98
N ARG A 32 -18.43 -5.03 -21.01
CA ARG A 32 -18.76 -3.85 -21.86
C ARG A 32 -17.90 -2.64 -21.54
N HIS A 33 -17.60 -2.43 -20.26
CA HIS A 33 -16.73 -1.34 -19.84
C HIS A 33 -15.30 -1.55 -20.38
N ILE A 34 -14.74 -2.76 -20.25
CA ILE A 34 -13.40 -3.09 -20.74
C ILE A 34 -13.32 -2.94 -22.27
N THR A 35 -14.28 -3.47 -23.03
CA THR A 35 -14.29 -3.34 -24.49
C THR A 35 -14.48 -1.91 -24.97
N ALA A 36 -15.20 -1.05 -24.25
CA ALA A 36 -15.31 0.36 -24.58
C ALA A 36 -13.97 1.10 -24.45
N TYR A 37 -13.17 0.77 -23.43
CA TYR A 37 -11.82 1.33 -23.26
C TYR A 37 -10.86 0.80 -24.34
N GLU A 38 -10.92 -0.50 -24.65
CA GLU A 38 -10.14 -1.13 -25.74
C GLU A 38 -10.45 -0.49 -27.10
N ALA A 39 -11.73 -0.22 -27.40
CA ALA A 39 -12.14 0.47 -28.62
C ALA A 39 -11.61 1.91 -28.75
N THR A 40 -11.32 2.56 -27.62
CA THR A 40 -10.71 3.92 -27.60
C THR A 40 -9.18 3.91 -27.58
N GLY A 41 -8.54 2.73 -27.54
CA GLY A 41 -7.09 2.59 -27.44
C GLY A 41 -6.50 3.09 -26.11
N ARG A 42 -7.32 3.22 -25.06
CA ARG A 42 -6.91 3.72 -23.74
C ARG A 42 -6.72 2.57 -22.75
N ASP A 43 -5.79 2.74 -21.81
CA ASP A 43 -5.59 1.78 -20.73
C ASP A 43 -6.77 1.81 -19.75
N VAL A 44 -7.47 0.68 -19.66
CA VAL A 44 -8.60 0.45 -18.76
C VAL A 44 -8.19 0.64 -17.30
N CYS A 45 -7.01 0.14 -16.92
CA CYS A 45 -6.54 0.16 -15.54
C CYS A 45 -6.27 1.59 -15.07
N GLU A 46 -5.66 2.41 -15.92
CA GLU A 46 -5.43 3.82 -15.63
C GLU A 46 -6.75 4.58 -15.47
N GLY A 47 -7.69 4.38 -16.39
CA GLY A 47 -9.01 5.02 -16.36
C GLY A 47 -9.79 4.69 -15.10
N VAL A 48 -9.89 3.39 -14.78
CA VAL A 48 -10.59 2.90 -13.58
C VAL A 48 -9.91 3.39 -12.30
N TRP A 49 -8.58 3.43 -12.26
CA TRP A 49 -7.86 3.95 -11.10
C TRP A 49 -8.15 5.43 -10.85
N ARG A 50 -8.09 6.26 -11.91
CA ARG A 50 -8.41 7.69 -11.82
C ARG A 50 -9.86 7.91 -11.37
N GLU A 51 -10.78 7.14 -11.94
CA GLU A 51 -12.18 7.18 -11.55
C GLU A 51 -12.37 6.81 -10.07
N TYR A 52 -11.78 5.70 -9.63
CA TYR A 52 -11.80 5.26 -8.24
C TYR A 52 -11.29 6.35 -7.29
N ILE A 53 -10.12 6.92 -7.57
CA ILE A 53 -9.55 8.01 -6.77
C ILE A 53 -10.48 9.21 -6.73
N SER A 54 -11.08 9.59 -7.86
CA SER A 54 -12.03 10.70 -7.92
C SER A 54 -13.25 10.46 -7.02
N TRP A 55 -13.79 9.23 -7.01
CA TRP A 55 -14.90 8.84 -6.14
C TRP A 55 -14.48 8.85 -4.68
N GLN A 56 -13.30 8.33 -4.34
CA GLN A 56 -12.79 8.35 -2.97
C GLN A 56 -12.65 9.78 -2.45
N ILE A 57 -12.11 10.71 -3.25
CA ILE A 57 -11.96 12.13 -2.88
C ILE A 57 -13.34 12.76 -2.63
N ARG A 58 -14.32 12.51 -3.51
CA ARG A 58 -15.70 13.01 -3.35
C ARG A 58 -16.39 12.45 -2.10
N LEU A 59 -16.01 11.27 -1.65
CA LEU A 59 -16.52 10.64 -0.42
C LEU A 59 -15.90 11.19 0.85
N LEU A 60 -14.74 11.86 0.80
CA LEU A 60 -14.05 12.35 1.99
C LEU A 60 -14.89 13.32 2.84
N PRO A 61 -15.59 14.34 2.28
CA PRO A 61 -16.41 15.23 3.08
C PRO A 61 -17.55 14.51 3.79
N TYR A 62 -18.20 13.56 3.11
CA TYR A 62 -19.24 12.74 3.70
C TYR A 62 -18.70 11.89 4.86
N ARG A 63 -17.57 11.20 4.66
CA ARG A 63 -16.92 10.38 5.70
C ARG A 63 -16.53 11.22 6.92
N PHE A 64 -16.02 12.42 6.69
CA PHE A 64 -15.62 13.33 7.77
C PHE A 64 -16.82 13.85 8.56
N ASN A 65 -17.91 14.23 7.89
CA ASN A 65 -19.14 14.66 8.54
C ASN A 65 -19.79 13.52 9.34
N LYS A 66 -19.79 12.31 8.79
CA LYS A 66 -20.28 11.11 9.48
C LYS A 66 -19.46 10.82 10.73
N LEU A 67 -18.12 10.85 10.63
CA LEU A 67 -17.22 10.68 11.78
C LEU A 67 -17.49 11.73 12.87
N LYS A 68 -17.65 13.01 12.49
CA LYS A 68 -17.99 14.08 13.44
C LYS A 68 -19.32 13.83 14.15
N ALA A 69 -20.34 13.39 13.42
CA ALA A 69 -21.65 13.08 13.99
C ALA A 69 -21.58 11.90 14.97
N GLU A 70 -20.87 10.83 14.60
CA GLU A 70 -20.64 9.67 15.46
C GLU A 70 -19.84 10.02 16.72
N CYS A 71 -18.75 10.80 16.59
CA CYS A 71 -17.99 11.29 17.74
C CYS A 71 -18.84 12.17 18.67
N ARG A 72 -19.70 13.03 18.11
CA ARG A 72 -20.61 13.85 18.91
C ARG A 72 -21.57 12.98 19.70
N GLY A 73 -22.16 11.96 19.07
CA GLY A 73 -23.06 11.01 19.74
C GLY A 73 -22.36 10.18 20.84
N LEU A 74 -21.08 9.86 20.67
CA LEU A 74 -20.28 9.21 21.72
C LEU A 74 -19.99 10.15 22.90
N VAL A 75 -19.64 11.41 22.62
CA VAL A 75 -19.31 12.41 23.67
C VAL A 75 -20.56 12.89 24.41
N SER A 76 -21.71 13.01 23.74
CA SER A 76 -22.96 13.43 24.38
C SER A 76 -23.61 12.34 25.24
N GLY A 77 -23.11 11.10 25.20
CA GLY A 77 -23.69 9.98 25.94
C GLY A 77 -25.01 9.45 25.38
N ASP A 78 -25.47 9.98 24.24
CA ASP A 78 -26.68 9.52 23.53
C ASP A 78 -26.47 8.21 22.77
N TYR A 79 -25.31 7.56 22.91
CA TYR A 79 -25.09 6.26 22.30
C TYR A 79 -25.98 5.23 23.01
N PRO A 80 -26.99 4.64 22.34
CA PRO A 80 -27.96 3.77 22.99
C PRO A 80 -27.31 2.43 23.31
N LEU A 81 -26.58 2.37 24.42
CA LEU A 81 -25.95 1.15 24.95
C LEU A 81 -26.99 0.06 25.27
N SER A 82 -28.25 0.45 25.47
CA SER A 82 -29.36 -0.43 25.82
C SER A 82 -30.00 -1.19 24.63
N GLY A 83 -29.51 -1.02 23.40
CA GLY A 83 -30.03 -1.71 22.20
C GLY A 83 -28.97 -2.24 21.24
N VAL A 84 -27.70 -2.27 21.66
CA VAL A 84 -26.56 -2.64 20.80
C VAL A 84 -26.58 -4.14 20.52
N GLY A 85 -26.89 -4.52 19.27
CA GLY A 85 -26.81 -5.92 18.85
C GLY A 85 -25.36 -6.38 18.69
N PHE A 86 -25.16 -7.69 18.55
CA PHE A 86 -23.82 -8.28 18.32
C PHE A 86 -23.10 -7.66 17.10
N LYS A 87 -23.85 -7.29 16.06
CA LYS A 87 -23.33 -6.65 14.85
C LYS A 87 -22.72 -5.27 15.12
N ASP A 88 -23.37 -4.49 15.98
CA ASP A 88 -22.92 -3.15 16.34
C ASP A 88 -21.69 -3.22 17.24
N PHE A 89 -21.66 -4.21 18.14
CA PHE A 89 -20.47 -4.52 18.94
C PHE A 89 -19.27 -4.90 18.06
N VAL A 90 -19.44 -5.78 17.06
CA VAL A 90 -18.37 -6.13 16.12
C VAL A 90 -17.87 -4.91 15.33
N SER A 91 -18.80 -4.03 14.95
CA SER A 91 -18.45 -2.80 14.22
C SER A 91 -17.64 -1.84 15.10
N LEU A 92 -18.03 -1.69 16.37
CA LEU A 92 -17.30 -0.90 17.37
C LEU A 92 -15.92 -1.50 17.67
N ALA A 93 -15.83 -2.82 17.82
CA ALA A 93 -14.57 -3.52 18.02
C ALA A 93 -13.62 -3.30 16.84
N ARG A 94 -14.12 -3.43 15.60
CA ARG A 94 -13.33 -3.16 14.39
C ARG A 94 -12.84 -1.71 14.34
N PHE A 95 -13.68 -0.75 14.73
CA PHE A 95 -13.29 0.65 14.85
C PHE A 95 -12.17 0.84 15.88
N ALA A 96 -12.33 0.28 17.08
CA ALA A 96 -11.34 0.34 18.14
C ALA A 96 -10.00 -0.30 17.73
N THR A 97 -10.02 -1.45 17.07
CA THR A 97 -8.81 -2.10 16.54
C THR A 97 -8.11 -1.22 15.51
N ASN A 98 -8.84 -0.57 14.59
CA ASN A 98 -8.24 0.34 13.63
C ASN A 98 -7.61 1.57 14.32
N CYS A 99 -8.28 2.14 15.32
CA CYS A 99 -7.72 3.24 16.13
C CYS A 99 -6.43 2.81 16.85
N LEU A 100 -6.39 1.60 17.41
CA LEU A 100 -5.20 1.04 18.06
C LEU A 100 -4.04 0.89 17.06
N VAL A 101 -4.31 0.40 15.86
CA VAL A 101 -3.29 0.26 14.81
C VAL A 101 -2.75 1.64 14.40
N ILE A 102 -3.63 2.63 14.19
CA ILE A 102 -3.20 3.99 13.87
C ILE A 102 -2.35 4.57 15.00
N PHE A 103 -2.73 4.33 16.26
CA PHE A 103 -1.95 4.75 17.42
C PHE A 103 -0.55 4.13 17.44
N ILE A 104 -0.44 2.81 17.26
CA ILE A 104 0.86 2.11 17.22
C ILE A 104 1.74 2.67 16.10
N VAL A 105 1.20 2.81 14.88
CA VAL A 105 1.94 3.37 13.74
C VAL A 105 2.38 4.80 14.04
N SER A 106 1.51 5.63 14.61
CA SER A 106 1.84 7.00 15.00
C SER A 106 2.97 7.06 16.02
N VAL A 107 2.96 6.18 17.02
CA VAL A 107 4.03 6.06 18.02
C VAL A 107 5.35 5.63 17.38
N MET A 108 5.32 4.67 16.45
CA MET A 108 6.51 4.23 15.71
C MET A 108 7.11 5.37 14.86
N VAL A 109 6.24 6.14 14.17
CA VAL A 109 6.67 7.31 13.38
C VAL A 109 7.24 8.41 14.28
N ALA A 110 6.57 8.74 15.38
CA ALA A 110 7.03 9.76 16.32
C ALA A 110 8.39 9.41 16.95
N ARG A 111 8.63 8.12 17.17
CA ARG A 111 9.91 7.61 17.68
C ARG A 111 10.96 7.36 16.60
N TYR A 112 10.61 7.52 15.32
CA TYR A 112 11.44 7.13 14.17
C TYR A 112 12.00 5.71 14.27
N SER A 113 11.32 4.82 15.02
CA SER A 113 11.79 3.47 15.29
C SER A 113 10.61 2.51 15.35
N ILE A 114 10.80 1.39 14.66
CA ILE A 114 9.85 0.27 14.63
C ILE A 114 9.97 -0.55 15.92
N PHE A 115 11.11 -0.45 16.62
CA PHE A 115 11.37 -1.24 17.82
C PHE A 115 10.68 -0.63 19.05
N PRO A 116 10.23 -1.49 19.98
CA PRO A 116 9.76 -1.03 21.29
C PRO A 116 10.86 -0.26 22.03
N LEU A 117 10.49 0.49 23.07
CA LEU A 117 11.49 1.06 23.97
C LEU A 117 12.14 -0.12 24.69
N LEU A 118 13.42 -0.35 24.40
CA LEU A 118 14.22 -1.35 25.09
C LEU A 118 14.90 -0.66 26.28
N GLU A 119 14.87 -1.31 27.44
CA GLU A 119 15.71 -0.92 28.56
C GLU A 119 17.18 -1.02 28.16
N PRO A 120 18.05 -0.10 28.60
CA PRO A 120 19.45 -0.05 28.19
C PRO A 120 20.22 -1.34 28.52
N ASP A 121 19.80 -2.07 29.55
CA ASP A 121 20.41 -3.33 29.98
C ASP A 121 19.77 -4.58 29.34
N SER A 122 18.84 -4.38 28.41
CA SER A 122 18.17 -5.48 27.73
C SER A 122 19.12 -6.16 26.74
N PRO A 123 19.20 -7.50 26.72
CA PRO A 123 20.06 -8.25 25.78
C PRO A 123 19.67 -8.01 24.31
N PHE A 124 18.45 -7.52 24.07
CA PHE A 124 17.96 -7.18 22.73
C PHE A 124 18.52 -5.84 22.21
N VAL A 125 19.12 -5.00 23.08
CA VAL A 125 19.75 -3.73 22.67
C VAL A 125 20.98 -4.00 21.79
N GLU A 126 21.83 -4.94 22.20
CA GLU A 126 23.01 -5.34 21.42
C GLU A 126 22.62 -5.97 20.08
N GLU A 127 21.56 -6.77 20.07
CA GLU A 127 21.06 -7.43 18.86
C GLU A 127 20.46 -6.42 17.87
N VAL A 128 19.69 -5.43 18.35
CA VAL A 128 19.18 -4.34 17.50
C VAL A 128 20.31 -3.44 16.98
N LEU A 129 21.29 -3.08 17.82
CA LEU A 129 22.45 -2.28 17.39
C LEU A 129 23.28 -2.98 16.31
N ASN A 130 23.52 -4.28 16.45
CA ASN A 130 24.24 -5.06 15.44
C ASN A 130 23.42 -5.26 14.15
N SER A 131 22.10 -5.36 14.27
CA SER A 131 21.21 -5.64 13.13
C SER A 131 20.84 -4.41 12.31
N TRP A 132 20.72 -3.23 12.93
CA TRP A 132 19.97 -2.13 12.33
C TRP A 132 20.79 -1.20 11.42
N GLN A 133 22.11 -1.11 11.61
CA GLN A 133 22.97 -0.20 10.82
C GLN A 133 24.11 -0.86 10.04
N ILE A 134 24.46 -2.12 10.33
CA ILE A 134 25.60 -2.79 9.67
C ILE A 134 25.34 -3.09 8.18
N ASN A 135 24.08 -3.23 7.73
CA ASN A 135 23.77 -3.37 6.29
C ASN A 135 23.53 -2.04 5.55
N LEU A 136 23.07 -1.00 6.24
CA LEU A 136 22.80 0.30 5.61
C LEU A 136 24.08 1.11 5.41
N ILE A 137 25.03 1.05 6.34
CA ILE A 137 26.28 1.82 6.26
C ILE A 137 27.34 1.11 5.39
N ASN A 138 27.42 -0.22 5.38
CA ASN A 138 28.33 -0.94 4.47
C ASN A 138 27.95 -0.78 2.99
N LYS A 139 26.66 -0.61 2.65
CA LYS A 139 26.21 -0.41 1.27
C LYS A 139 26.46 1.02 0.74
N PHE A 140 26.49 2.03 1.61
CA PHE A 140 26.78 3.42 1.21
C PHE A 140 28.27 3.81 1.31
N SER A 141 29.10 3.06 2.04
CA SER A 141 30.54 3.33 2.17
C SER A 141 31.40 2.76 1.02
N ASP A 142 30.91 1.77 0.25
CA ASP A 142 31.68 1.13 -0.84
C ASP A 142 31.59 1.84 -2.20
N GLU A 143 30.62 2.72 -2.42
CA GLU A 143 30.34 3.31 -3.75
C GLU A 143 31.15 4.58 -4.10
N PRO A 144 31.46 5.53 -3.19
CA PRO A 144 32.24 6.72 -3.57
C PRO A 144 33.77 6.52 -3.47
N ARG A 145 34.25 5.51 -2.72
CA ARG A 145 35.71 5.30 -2.51
C ARG A 145 36.41 4.64 -3.70
N ASN A 146 35.70 3.83 -4.50
CA ASN A 146 36.27 3.19 -5.69
C ASN A 146 36.40 4.16 -6.87
N SER A 147 35.47 5.12 -7.00
CA SER A 147 35.51 6.16 -8.05
C SER A 147 36.62 7.18 -7.83
N LEU A 148 36.91 7.54 -6.57
CA LEU A 148 38.00 8.47 -6.23
C LEU A 148 39.39 7.84 -6.39
N LYS A 149 39.55 6.54 -6.12
CA LYS A 149 40.81 5.82 -6.39
C LYS A 149 41.10 5.66 -7.89
N LEU A 150 40.06 5.55 -8.72
CA LEU A 150 40.21 5.52 -10.18
C LEU A 150 40.61 6.88 -10.76
N LEU A 151 40.07 7.97 -10.21
CA LEU A 151 40.40 9.34 -10.65
C LEU A 151 41.78 9.81 -10.18
N LEU A 152 42.24 9.38 -9.00
CA LEU A 152 43.57 9.73 -8.49
C LEU A 152 44.72 8.89 -9.06
N LYS A 153 44.42 7.75 -9.72
CA LYS A 153 45.46 6.92 -10.36
C LYS A 153 45.84 7.42 -11.77
N ASN A 154 45.03 8.30 -12.38
CA ASN A 154 45.27 8.85 -13.72
C ASN A 154 45.94 10.23 -13.71
N THR A 155 46.39 10.72 -12.55
CA THR A 155 46.97 12.07 -12.40
C THR A 155 48.34 12.10 -11.71
N SER A 156 49.07 10.98 -11.65
CA SER A 156 50.50 10.96 -11.27
C SER A 156 51.35 10.23 -12.29
#